data_AF-A0A645HJN1-F1
#
_entry.id   AF-A0A645HJN1-F1
#
_cell.length_a   1.000
_cell.length_b   1.000
_cell.length_c   1.000
_cell.angle_alpha   90.00
_cell.angle_beta   90.00
_cell.angle_gamma   90.00
#
_symmetry.space_group_name_H-M   'P 1'
#
loop_
_entity.id
_entity.type
_entity.pdbx_description
1 polymer ?
#
loop_
_entity_poly.entity_id
_entity_poly.type
_entity_poly.pdbx_seq_one_letter_code
_entity_poly.pdbx_strand_id
1 'polypeptide(L)' 'MGDGIQFWGQSFIAGTSGEILAKASADKEENLLVNLDLAEVDATRTHWPFLRDRRIDAYGDLTRRLID' A
#
# COMPACT_ATOMS: atom_id res chain seq x y z
N MET A 1 25.94 -11.56 -24.47
CA MET A 1 24.58 -11.29 -23.99
C MET A 1 24.72 -10.96 -22.52
N GLY A 2 24.35 -9.74 -22.10
CA GLY A 2 24.48 -9.36 -20.68
C GLY A 2 23.54 -10.19 -19.82
N ASP A 3 23.90 -10.36 -18.55
CA ASP A 3 22.97 -10.89 -17.54
C ASP A 3 21.70 -10.02 -17.59
N GLY A 4 20.54 -10.65 -17.73
CA GLY A 4 19.27 -9.96 -17.90
C GLY A 4 18.85 -9.11 -16.70
N ILE A 5 17.56 -8.81 -16.60
CA ILE A 5 17.02 -8.07 -15.46
C ILE A 5 16.89 -9.01 -14.27
N GLN A 6 17.42 -8.59 -13.11
CA GLN A 6 17.16 -9.25 -11.84
C GLN A 6 15.84 -8.76 -11.25
N PHE A 7 14.93 -9.69 -10.92
CA PHE A 7 13.71 -9.39 -10.18
C PHE A 7 13.96 -9.62 -8.68
N TRP A 8 13.64 -8.62 -7.84
CA TRP A 8 13.97 -8.63 -6.41
C TRP A 8 12.82 -9.01 -5.48
N GLY A 9 11.82 -9.76 -5.98
CA GLY A 9 10.70 -10.30 -5.18
C GLY A 9 10.09 -9.27 -4.23
N GLN A 10 10.11 -9.59 -2.93
CA GLN A 10 9.71 -8.69 -1.84
C GLN A 10 8.23 -8.26 -1.83
N SER A 11 7.35 -9.08 -2.40
CA SER A 11 5.91 -8.98 -2.17
C SER A 11 5.63 -8.87 -0.68
N PHE A 12 4.75 -7.96 -0.26
CA PHE A 12 4.50 -7.69 1.15
C PHE A 12 3.03 -7.35 1.41
N ILE A 13 2.63 -7.48 2.66
CA ILE A 13 1.32 -7.06 3.16
C ILE A 13 1.56 -5.91 4.12
N ALA A 14 0.91 -4.77 3.87
CA ALA A 14 0.88 -3.64 4.79
C ALA A 14 -0.40 -3.66 5.64
N GLY A 15 -0.26 -3.33 6.91
CA GLY A 15 -1.38 -3.10 7.80
C GLY A 15 -1.95 -1.69 7.66
N THR A 16 -2.98 -1.39 8.45
CA THR A 16 -3.77 -0.16 8.31
C THR A 16 -3.02 1.10 8.73
N SER A 17 -1.95 0.97 9.52
CA SER A 17 -1.06 2.08 9.89
C SER A 17 0.18 2.21 8.99
N GLY A 18 0.31 1.34 7.99
CA GLY A 18 1.45 1.29 7.06
C GLY A 18 2.61 0.40 7.53
N GLU A 19 2.44 -0.31 8.64
CA GLU A 19 3.38 -1.33 9.11
C GLU A 19 3.44 -2.54 8.14
N ILE A 20 4.60 -3.19 8.03
CA ILE A 20 4.74 -4.41 7.23
C ILE A 20 4.33 -5.60 8.09
N LEU A 21 3.19 -6.22 7.76
CA LEU A 21 2.68 -7.41 8.46
C LEU A 21 3.42 -8.68 8.06
N ALA A 22 3.78 -8.79 6.78
CA ALA A 22 4.64 -9.86 6.28
C ALA A 22 5.32 -9.45 4.98
N LYS A 23 6.46 -10.06 4.67
CA LYS A 23 7.27 -9.77 3.49
C LYS A 23 7.95 -11.05 2.98
N ALA A 24 7.80 -11.30 1.69
CA ALA A 24 8.40 -12.44 1.01
C ALA A 24 9.88 -12.20 0.70
N SER A 25 10.57 -13.28 0.36
CA SER A 25 11.97 -13.30 -0.06
C SER A 25 12.25 -12.37 -1.25
N ALA A 26 13.48 -11.88 -1.31
CA ALA A 26 13.98 -11.07 -2.42
C ALA A 26 14.51 -11.92 -3.59
N ASP A 27 14.79 -13.20 -3.36
CA ASP A 27 15.58 -14.03 -4.25
C ASP A 27 15.06 -15.48 -4.37
N LYS A 28 13.98 -15.84 -3.69
CA LYS A 28 13.40 -17.19 -3.68
C LYS A 28 11.92 -17.17 -4.04
N GLU A 29 11.49 -18.27 -4.65
CA GLU A 29 10.07 -18.55 -4.84
C GLU A 29 9.40 -18.79 -3.48
N GLU A 30 8.28 -18.11 -3.24
CA GLU A 30 7.60 -18.14 -1.95
C GLU A 30 6.10 -17.87 -2.10
N ASN A 31 5.27 -18.63 -1.39
CA ASN A 31 3.84 -18.36 -1.21
C ASN A 31 3.63 -17.71 0.16
N LEU A 32 3.40 -16.39 0.17
CA LEU A 32 3.15 -15.64 1.39
C LEU A 32 1.65 -15.61 1.72
N LEU A 33 1.26 -16.26 2.82
CA LEU A 33 -0.12 -16.32 3.31
C LEU A 33 -0.23 -15.63 4.66
N VAL A 34 -1.17 -14.69 4.78
CA VAL A 34 -1.41 -13.90 6.01
C VAL A 34 -2.92 -13.87 6.29
N ASN A 35 -3.29 -14.15 7.54
CA ASN A 35 -4.66 -13.94 8.02
C ASN A 35 -4.83 -12.47 8.39
N LEU A 36 -5.90 -11.85 7.90
CA LEU A 36 -6.22 -10.45 8.17
C LEU A 36 -7.54 -10.35 8.91
N ASP A 37 -7.56 -9.56 9.98
CA ASP A 37 -8.78 -9.11 10.62
C ASP A 37 -9.25 -7.80 9.95
N LEU A 38 -10.41 -7.84 9.32
CA LEU A 38 -10.97 -6.68 8.63
C LEU A 38 -11.58 -5.66 9.58
N ALA A 39 -11.87 -6.04 10.84
CA ALA A 39 -12.38 -5.11 11.84
C ALA A 39 -11.38 -3.99 12.17
N GLU A 40 -10.08 -4.25 12.02
CA GLU A 40 -9.01 -3.26 12.23
C GLU A 40 -9.10 -2.06 11.27
N VAL A 41 -9.70 -2.25 10.09
CA VAL A 41 -9.93 -1.17 9.12
C VAL A 41 -10.90 -0.14 9.69
N ASP A 42 -11.99 -0.60 10.30
CA ASP A 42 -13.01 0.27 10.88
C ASP A 42 -12.49 1.00 12.12
N ALA A 43 -11.72 0.29 12.96
CA ALA A 43 -11.01 0.89 14.08
C ALA A 43 -10.08 2.01 13.58
N THR A 44 -9.25 1.74 12.56
CA THR A 44 -8.31 2.73 12.04
C THR A 44 -9.01 3.94 11.46
N ARG A 45 -10.07 3.76 10.65
CA ARG A 45 -10.85 4.87 10.06
C ARG A 45 -11.56 5.73 11.10
N THR A 46 -11.94 5.15 12.24
CA THR A 46 -12.56 5.90 13.34
C THR A 46 -11.54 6.78 14.05
N HIS A 47 -10.34 6.26 14.32
CA HIS A 47 -9.28 7.01 14.99
C HIS A 47 -8.63 8.04 14.05
N TRP A 48 -8.51 7.72 12.76
CA TRP A 48 -7.85 8.52 11.73
C TRP A 48 -8.87 8.82 10.64
N PRO A 49 -9.75 9.82 10.83
CA PRO A 49 -10.91 10.07 9.97
C PRO A 49 -10.54 10.78 8.66
N PHE A 50 -9.48 10.32 7.99
CA PHE A 50 -9.00 10.90 6.75
C PHE A 50 -10.11 11.02 5.72
N LEU A 51 -10.96 9.99 5.57
CA LEU A 51 -12.06 10.01 4.61
C LEU A 51 -13.04 11.16 4.84
N ARG A 52 -13.31 11.52 6.11
CA ARG A 52 -14.18 12.64 6.48
C ARG A 52 -13.53 13.99 6.20
N ASP A 53 -12.23 14.09 6.49
CA ASP A 53 -11.52 15.38 6.50
C ASP A 53 -10.90 15.74 5.13
N ARG A 54 -11.14 14.94 4.08
CA ARG A 54 -10.70 15.24 2.70
C ARG A 54 -11.29 16.57 2.22
N ARG A 55 -10.43 17.50 1.77
CA ARG A 55 -10.80 18.70 1.01
C ARG A 55 -11.07 18.36 -0.45
N ILE A 56 -12.18 17.67 -0.71
CA ILE A 56 -12.55 17.22 -2.05
C ILE A 56 -12.72 18.38 -3.04
N ASP A 57 -13.07 19.56 -2.54
CA ASP A 57 -13.17 20.81 -3.30
C ASP A 57 -11.82 21.23 -3.91
N ALA A 58 -10.70 20.89 -3.26
CA ALA A 58 -9.36 21.21 -3.73
C ALA A 58 -8.78 20.16 -4.70
N TYR A 59 -9.52 19.09 -5.04
CA TYR A 59 -8.98 17.99 -5.87
C TYR A 59 -9.14 18.18 -7.38
N GLY A 60 -9.74 19.30 -7.82
CA GLY A 60 -10.02 19.55 -9.23
C GLY A 60 -8.82 19.37 -10.15
N ASP A 61 -7.62 19.69 -9.66
CA ASP A 61 -6.41 19.64 -10.46
C ASP A 61 -5.59 18.34 -10.33
N LEU A 62 -5.98 17.40 -9.46
CA LEU A 62 -5.25 16.12 -9.28
C LEU A 62 -5.18 15.29 -10.56
N THR A 63 -6.13 15.48 -11.47
CA THR A 63 -6.18 14.76 -12.76
C THR A 63 -5.40 15.45 -13.86
N ARG A 64 -4.87 16.66 -13.61
CA ARG A 64 -4.08 17.41 -14.58
C ARG A 64 -2.62 16.96 -14.52
N ARG A 65 -2.00 16.86 -15.70
CA ARG A 65 -0.57 16.54 -15.83
C ARG A 65 0.34 17.66 -15.32
N LEU A 66 -0.09 18.92 -15.46
CA LEU A 66 0.61 20.13 -15.06
C LEU A 66 -0.43 21.24 -14.82
N ILE A 67 -0.17 22.11 -13.85
CA ILE A 67 -0.94 23.32 -13.55
C ILE A 67 0.03 24.50 -13.77
N ASP A 68 -0.37 25.45 -14.60
CA ASP A 68 0.36 26.69 -14.92
C ASP A 68 -0.37 27.88 -14.28
#